data_AF-A0A3C2BR39-F1
#
_entry.id   AF-A0A3C2BR39-F1
#
_cell.length_a   1.000
_cell.length_b   1.000
_cell.length_c   1.000
_cell.angle_alpha   90.00
_cell.angle_beta   90.00
_cell.angle_gamma   90.00
#
_symmetry.space_group_name_H-M   'P 1'
#
loop_
_entity.id
_entity.type
_entity.pdbx_description
1 polymer ?
#
loop_
_entity_poly.entity_id
_entity_poly.type
_entity_poly.pdbx_seq_one_letter_code
_entity_poly.pdbx_strand_id
1 'polypeptide(L)' 'MKAVHFGAGNIGRGFVGLLLHQAGYEVVFADVAGALIDQLAAAGSYNVHEVGENPT' A
#
# COMPACT_ATOMS: atom_id res chain seq x y z
N MET A 1 -14.89 1.65 4.81
CA MET A 1 -14.70 3.10 4.57
C MET A 1 -13.51 3.29 3.62
N LYS A 2 -13.37 4.44 2.94
CA LYS A 2 -12.22 4.71 2.06
C LYS A 2 -11.18 5.59 2.75
N ALA A 3 -9.91 5.34 2.50
CA ALA A 3 -8.79 6.16 2.98
C ALA A 3 -7.87 6.52 1.82
N VAL A 4 -7.55 7.82 1.68
CA VAL A 4 -6.54 8.28 0.73
C VAL A 4 -5.20 8.39 1.46
N HIS A 5 -4.17 7.72 0.96
CA HIS A 5 -2.81 7.80 1.48
C HIS A 5 -1.90 8.52 0.47
N PHE A 6 -1.42 9.71 0.86
CA PHE A 6 -0.47 10.47 0.07
C PHE A 6 0.96 9.94 0.32
N GLY A 7 1.63 9.54 -0.75
CA GLY A 7 2.93 8.85 -0.70
C GLY A 7 2.78 7.35 -0.92
N ALA A 8 2.97 6.89 -2.15
CA ALA A 8 2.85 5.49 -2.55
C ALA A 8 4.17 4.73 -2.47
N GLY A 9 5.23 5.30 -1.89
CA GLY A 9 6.55 4.67 -1.74
C GLY A 9 6.56 3.46 -0.78
N ASN A 10 7.76 2.95 -0.48
CA ASN A 10 7.91 1.71 0.32
C ASN A 10 7.24 1.77 1.70
N ILE A 11 7.36 2.90 2.42
CA ILE A 11 6.69 3.07 3.73
C ILE A 11 5.17 3.17 3.58
N GLY A 12 4.69 3.83 2.53
CA GLY A 12 3.26 3.92 2.25
C GLY A 12 2.65 2.55 1.97
N ARG A 13 3.29 1.72 1.16
CA ARG A 13 2.77 0.38 0.81
C ARG A 13 3.05 -0.69 1.85
N GLY A 14 4.27 -0.70 2.40
CA GLY A 14 4.75 -1.74 3.31
C GLY A 14 4.36 -1.52 4.77
N PHE A 15 3.86 -0.33 5.13
CA PHE A 15 3.50 -0.04 6.52
C PHE A 15 2.16 0.68 6.67
N VAL A 16 2.06 1.98 6.34
CA VAL A 16 0.86 2.76 6.67
C VAL A 16 -0.37 2.27 5.89
N GLY A 17 -0.23 2.05 4.58
CA GLY A 17 -1.28 1.50 3.74
C GLY A 17 -1.66 0.07 4.12
N LEU A 18 -0.69 -0.75 4.54
CA LEU A 18 -0.95 -2.09 5.07
C LEU A 18 -1.82 -2.02 6.34
N LEU A 19 -1.47 -1.16 7.30
CA LEU A 19 -2.24 -0.99 8.54
C LEU A 19 -3.67 -0.49 8.25
N LEU A 20 -3.83 0.46 7.32
CA LEU A 20 -5.16 0.93 6.91
C LEU A 20 -5.99 -0.19 6.28
N HIS A 21 -5.36 -1.00 5.43
CA HIS A 21 -6.02 -2.17 4.82
C HIS A 21 -6.44 -3.19 5.88
N GLN A 22 -5.56 -3.53 6.82
CA GLN A 22 -5.85 -4.44 7.94
C GLN A 22 -6.96 -3.91 8.85
N ALA A 23 -7.09 -2.59 8.98
CA ALA A 23 -8.19 -1.93 9.68
C ALA A 23 -9.52 -1.90 8.88
N GLY A 24 -9.58 -2.53 7.71
CA GLY A 24 -10.79 -2.66 6.89
C GLY A 24 -11.08 -1.45 5.98
N TYR A 25 -10.08 -0.61 5.70
CA TYR A 25 -10.23 0.47 4.72
C TYR A 25 -9.91 -0.01 3.31
N GLU A 26 -10.68 0.51 2.35
CA GLU A 26 -10.27 0.55 0.95
C GLU A 26 -9.24 1.69 0.81
N VAL A 27 -7.99 1.32 0.51
CA VAL A 27 -6.87 2.27 0.44
C VAL A 27 -6.70 2.75 -0.99
N VAL A 28 -6.64 4.07 -1.17
CA VAL A 28 -6.33 4.74 -2.43
C VAL A 28 -5.00 5.47 -2.27
N PHE A 29 -3.99 5.08 -3.06
CA PHE A 29 -2.69 5.74 -3.05
C PHE A 29 -2.68 6.96 -3.99
N ALA A 30 -2.08 8.07 -3.54
CA ALA A 30 -1.83 9.25 -4.34
C ALA A 30 -0.34 9.63 -4.27
N ASP A 31 0.32 9.77 -5.41
CA ASP A 31 1.74 10.10 -5.52
C ASP A 31 2.01 10.83 -6.85
N VAL A 32 3.15 11.52 -6.94
CA VAL A 32 3.63 12.16 -8.18
C VAL A 32 4.36 11.18 -9.11
N ALA A 33 4.77 10.01 -8.59
CA ALA A 33 5.40 8.96 -9.37
C ALA A 33 4.38 8.22 -10.26
N GLY A 34 4.03 8.80 -11.42
CA GLY A 34 2.99 8.29 -12.32
C GLY A 34 3.12 6.80 -12.68
N ALA A 35 4.31 6.36 -13.10
CA ALA A 35 4.54 4.95 -13.46
C ALA A 35 4.26 3.97 -12.31
N LEU A 36 4.52 4.37 -11.06
CA LEU A 36 4.21 3.55 -9.89
C LEU A 36 2.70 3.50 -9.63
N ILE A 37 2.01 4.63 -9.76
CA ILE A 37 0.55 4.69 -9.60
C ILE A 37 -0.13 3.82 -10.66
N ASP A 38 0.33 3.89 -11.91
CA ASP A 38 -0.19 3.07 -13.01
C ASP A 38 0.00 1.57 -12.74
N GLN A 39 1.17 1.16 -12.22
CA GLN A 39 1.43 -0.22 -11.81
C GLN A 39 0.51 -0.68 -10.68
N LEU A 40 0.29 0.16 -9.66
CA LEU A 40 -0.60 -0.16 -8.53
C LEU A 40 -2.06 -0.30 -8.99
N ALA A 41 -2.51 0.60 -9.86
CA ALA A 41 -3.87 0.55 -10.41
C ALA A 41 -4.09 -0.69 -11.29
N ALA A 42 -3.08 -1.11 -12.06
CA ALA A 42 -3.16 -2.29 -12.92
C ALA A 42 -3.08 -3.62 -12.18
N ALA A 43 -2.33 -3.69 -11.06
CA ALA A 43 -2.10 -4.93 -10.33
C ALA A 43 -3.31 -5.40 -9.51
N GLY A 44 -4.16 -4.48 -9.03
CA GLY A 44 -5.34 -4.78 -8.19
C GLY A 44 -5.01 -5.22 -6.75
N SER A 45 -3.84 -5.84 -6.54
CA SER A 45 -3.26 -6.16 -5.23
C SER A 45 -1.73 -6.24 -5.31
N TYR A 46 -1.06 -6.26 -4.17
CA TYR A 46 0.37 -6.51 -4.04
C TYR A 46 0.67 -7.23 -2.73
N ASN A 47 1.83 -7.87 -2.65
CA ASN A 47 2.28 -8.54 -1.44
C ASN A 47 3.23 -7.65 -0.63
N VAL A 48 3.05 -7.64 0.68
CA VAL A 48 4.06 -7.15 1.63
C VAL A 48 4.72 -8.36 2.23
N HIS A 49 6.05 -8.39 2.23
CA HIS A 49 6.83 -9.46 2.83
C HIS A 49 7.41 -8.98 4.15
N GLU A 50 6.93 -9.52 5.26
CA GLU A 50 7.54 -9.31 6.57
C GLU A 50 8.76 -10.22 6.71
N VAL A 51 9.86 -9.68 7.23
CA VAL A 51 11.09 -10.43 7.49
C VAL A 51 11.50 -10.22 8.94
N GLY A 52 11.87 -11.31 9.62
CA GLY A 52 12.20 -11.30 11.04
C GLY A 52 12.20 -12.70 11.62
N GLU A 53 12.14 -12.79 12.94
CA GLU A 53 12.17 -14.06 13.66
C GLU A 53 10.90 -14.90 13.44
N ASN A 54 9.75 -14.24 13.24
CA ASN A 54 8.45 -14.86 12.95
C ASN A 54 7.72 -14.10 11.82
N PRO A 55 8.06 -14.33 10.55
CA PRO A 55 7.45 -13.62 9.43
C PRO A 55 5.99 -14.05 9.19
N THR A 56 5.15 -13.11 8.75
CA THR A 56 3.77 -13.34 8.32
C THR A 56 3.57 -13.07 6.84
#